data_AF-A0A2V5UKY1-F1
#
_entry.id   AF-A0A2V5UKY1-F1
#
_cell.length_a   1.000
_cell.length_b   1.000
_cell.length_c   1.000
_cell.angle_alpha   90.00
_cell.angle_beta   90.00
_cell.angle_gamma   90.00
#
_symmetry.space_group_name_H-M   'P 1'
#
loop_
_entity.id
_entity.type
_entity.pdbx_description
1 polymer ?
#
loop_
_entity_poly.entity_id
_entity_poly.type
_entity_poly.pdbx_seq_one_letter_code
_entity_poly.pdbx_strand_id
1 'polypeptide(L)'
;MTSTGSGGKALIVVGTGHDDVKKGVRYSDDKYFDQAILEFFAPHTKGLNVTIKHVTSAKEMRDLIANGSWDVVAYFGHGVVNQMALEPKERGARLSKDELVSALKQAKPSRVLLMGCKAGWTGLARQVSKELPGVTVSATFESLDVSWEQGSKDGKFYNRLTPSEEFKDYKHGFYIENGQKAKWRQREQDDKLDPNGDPLGERIAQ
;
A
#
# COMPACT_ATOMS: atom_id res chain seq x y z
N MET A 1 37.29 -2.69 -14.21
CA MET A 1 36.01 -3.25 -14.69
C MET A 1 35.23 -3.72 -13.46
N THR A 2 34.26 -2.92 -13.01
CA THR A 2 33.48 -3.19 -11.79
C THR A 2 32.03 -3.37 -12.18
N SER A 3 31.57 -4.62 -12.05
CA SER A 3 30.18 -5.08 -11.89
C SER A 3 29.06 -4.08 -12.19
N THR A 4 28.39 -4.28 -13.33
CA THR A 4 27.00 -3.85 -13.53
C THR A 4 26.11 -4.65 -12.58
N GLY A 5 26.03 -4.23 -11.31
CA GLY A 5 25.12 -4.80 -10.34
C GLY A 5 23.70 -4.65 -10.86
N SER A 6 23.01 -5.78 -11.04
CA SER A 6 21.59 -5.81 -11.38
C SER A 6 20.82 -5.00 -10.34
N GLY A 7 20.39 -3.79 -10.69
CA GLY A 7 19.57 -2.96 -9.82
C GLY A 7 18.38 -3.79 -9.33
N GLY A 8 18.09 -3.71 -8.04
CA GLY A 8 16.96 -4.41 -7.44
C GLY A 8 15.65 -4.11 -8.15
N LYS A 9 14.57 -4.84 -7.85
CA LYS A 9 13.28 -4.74 -8.55
C LYS A 9 12.20 -4.17 -7.64
N ALA A 10 11.35 -3.32 -8.20
CA ALA A 10 10.14 -2.85 -7.54
C ALA A 10 8.92 -3.13 -8.39
N LEU A 11 7.83 -3.55 -7.74
CA LEU A 11 6.50 -3.65 -8.34
C LEU A 11 5.61 -2.56 -7.75
N ILE A 12 4.93 -1.80 -8.59
CA ILE A 12 3.84 -0.91 -8.19
C ILE A 12 2.56 -1.43 -8.84
N VAL A 13 1.63 -1.87 -8.01
CA VAL A 13 0.29 -2.33 -8.41
C VAL A 13 -0.68 -1.15 -8.32
N VAL A 14 -1.40 -0.88 -9.40
CA VAL A 14 -2.45 0.14 -9.46
C VAL A 14 -3.82 -0.56 -9.51
N GLY A 15 -4.62 -0.35 -8.47
CA GLY A 15 -5.96 -0.94 -8.27
C GLY A 15 -7.11 0.03 -8.59
N THR A 16 -8.28 -0.20 -7.97
CA THR A 16 -9.47 0.67 -8.11
C THR A 16 -9.20 2.08 -7.58
N GLY A 17 -9.91 3.09 -8.09
CA GLY A 17 -9.86 4.46 -7.57
C GLY A 17 -8.89 5.39 -8.27
N HIS A 18 -7.91 4.85 -8.99
CA HIS A 18 -7.01 5.69 -9.77
C HIS A 18 -7.78 6.48 -10.86
N ASP A 19 -8.84 5.90 -11.45
CA ASP A 19 -9.70 6.61 -12.41
C ASP A 19 -10.46 7.80 -11.79
N ASP A 20 -10.72 7.78 -10.47
CA ASP A 20 -11.30 8.93 -9.77
C ASP A 20 -10.27 10.06 -9.63
N VAL A 21 -9.00 9.72 -9.39
CA VAL A 21 -7.87 10.66 -9.31
C VAL A 21 -7.58 11.30 -10.68
N LYS A 22 -7.92 10.63 -11.78
CA LYS A 22 -7.83 11.18 -13.15
C LYS A 22 -8.89 12.24 -13.47
N LYS A 23 -9.96 12.35 -12.67
CA LYS A 23 -11.02 13.32 -12.92
C LYS A 23 -10.51 14.74 -12.64
N GLY A 24 -10.57 15.60 -13.65
CA GLY A 24 -10.22 17.02 -13.50
C GLY A 24 -8.78 17.40 -13.87
N VAL A 25 -7.96 16.45 -14.35
CA VAL A 25 -6.65 16.77 -14.94
C VAL A 25 -6.71 16.87 -16.46
N ARG A 26 -5.79 17.66 -17.05
CA ARG A 26 -5.78 17.96 -18.48
C ARG A 26 -5.32 16.78 -19.34
N TYR A 27 -4.33 16.02 -18.86
CA TYR A 27 -3.79 14.84 -19.54
C TYR A 27 -4.02 13.62 -18.65
N SER A 28 -5.18 12.99 -18.81
CA SER A 28 -5.65 11.89 -17.95
C SER A 28 -5.17 10.50 -18.38
N ASP A 29 -4.36 10.39 -19.43
CA ASP A 29 -3.87 9.11 -19.94
C ASP A 29 -2.91 8.40 -18.96
N ASP A 30 -2.92 7.07 -18.99
CA ASP A 30 -2.12 6.21 -18.10
C ASP A 30 -0.62 6.53 -18.14
N LYS A 31 -0.09 6.95 -19.29
CA LYS A 31 1.33 7.32 -19.42
C LYS A 31 1.71 8.46 -18.46
N TYR A 32 0.90 9.50 -18.36
CA TYR A 32 1.18 10.62 -17.46
C TYR A 32 0.92 10.23 -16.01
N PHE A 33 -0.10 9.42 -15.77
CA PHE A 33 -0.39 8.90 -14.44
C PHE A 33 0.76 8.02 -13.92
N ASP A 34 1.25 7.10 -14.73
CA ASP A 34 2.38 6.22 -14.42
C ASP A 34 3.64 7.02 -14.12
N GLN A 35 3.91 8.10 -14.87
CA GLN A 35 5.02 9.00 -14.53
C GLN A 35 4.84 9.62 -13.14
N ALA A 36 3.63 10.11 -12.81
CA ALA A 36 3.36 10.69 -11.50
C ALA A 36 3.48 9.64 -10.37
N ILE A 37 3.07 8.39 -10.62
CA ILE A 37 3.24 7.25 -9.71
C ILE A 37 4.72 6.92 -9.49
N LEU A 38 5.53 6.91 -10.55
CA LEU A 38 6.97 6.68 -10.44
C LEU A 38 7.62 7.76 -9.56
N GLU A 39 7.33 9.03 -9.83
CA GLU A 39 7.85 10.15 -9.05
C GLU A 39 7.38 10.10 -7.59
N PHE A 40 6.13 9.74 -7.36
CA PHE A 40 5.53 9.62 -6.04
C PHE A 40 6.22 8.55 -5.17
N PHE A 41 6.48 7.36 -5.73
CA PHE A 41 7.16 6.28 -4.99
C PHE A 41 8.70 6.33 -5.05
N ALA A 42 9.28 7.28 -5.79
CA ALA A 42 10.73 7.42 -5.95
C ALA A 42 11.53 7.43 -4.65
N PRO A 43 11.07 8.03 -3.52
CA PRO A 43 11.79 7.95 -2.24
C PRO A 43 12.02 6.52 -1.74
N HIS A 44 11.20 5.56 -2.16
CA HIS A 44 11.27 4.16 -1.77
C HIS A 44 11.78 3.23 -2.87
N THR A 45 11.81 3.69 -4.13
CA THR A 45 12.18 2.86 -5.30
C THR A 45 13.43 3.36 -6.04
N LYS A 46 14.11 4.38 -5.51
CA LYS A 46 15.32 4.96 -6.13
C LYS A 46 16.39 3.89 -6.39
N GLY A 47 16.85 3.81 -7.64
CA GLY A 47 17.87 2.85 -8.07
C GLY A 47 17.35 1.44 -8.34
N LEU A 48 16.04 1.22 -8.24
CA LEU A 48 15.39 -0.04 -8.59
C LEU A 48 14.80 0.01 -10.01
N ASN A 49 14.72 -1.16 -10.63
CA ASN A 49 13.97 -1.38 -11.86
C ASN A 49 12.48 -1.47 -11.50
N VAL A 50 11.73 -0.39 -11.77
CA VAL A 50 10.32 -0.28 -11.39
C VAL A 50 9.41 -0.82 -12.49
N THR A 51 8.50 -1.74 -12.12
CA THR A 51 7.42 -2.24 -12.97
C THR A 51 6.09 -1.72 -12.43
N ILE A 52 5.31 -1.00 -13.25
CA ILE A 52 3.94 -0.59 -12.92
C ILE A 52 2.95 -1.54 -13.58
N LYS A 53 1.95 -2.00 -12.84
CA LYS A 53 0.86 -2.85 -13.34
C LYS A 53 -0.50 -2.38 -12.85
N HIS A 54 -1.35 -2.00 -13.78
CA HIS A 54 -2.78 -1.78 -13.55
C HIS A 54 -3.48 -3.13 -13.56
N VAL A 55 -4.08 -3.53 -12.44
CA VAL A 55 -4.66 -4.86 -12.28
C VAL A 55 -6.17 -4.80 -12.23
N THR A 56 -6.85 -5.75 -12.87
CA THR A 56 -8.31 -5.80 -12.87
C THR A 56 -8.87 -6.76 -11.83
N SER A 57 -8.13 -7.82 -11.47
CA SER A 57 -8.62 -8.86 -10.55
C SER A 57 -7.67 -9.16 -9.39
N ALA A 58 -8.21 -9.75 -8.30
CA ALA A 58 -7.41 -10.18 -7.16
C ALA A 58 -6.42 -11.29 -7.54
N LYS A 59 -6.85 -12.19 -8.42
CA LYS A 59 -6.00 -13.26 -8.95
C LYS A 59 -4.78 -12.68 -9.66
N GLU A 60 -4.98 -11.71 -10.55
CA GLU A 60 -3.89 -11.05 -11.26
C GLU A 60 -2.92 -10.35 -10.29
N MET A 61 -3.45 -9.58 -9.34
CA MET A 61 -2.65 -8.92 -8.31
C MET A 61 -1.80 -9.93 -7.52
N ARG A 62 -2.41 -11.01 -7.05
CA ARG A 62 -1.74 -12.07 -6.30
C ARG A 62 -0.64 -12.73 -7.12
N ASP A 63 -0.96 -13.13 -8.36
CA ASP A 63 -0.03 -13.87 -9.22
C ASP A 63 1.17 -12.97 -9.64
N LEU A 64 0.96 -11.67 -9.86
CA LEU A 64 2.03 -10.71 -10.12
C LEU A 64 2.99 -10.55 -8.94
N ILE A 65 2.46 -10.48 -7.72
CA ILE A 65 3.28 -10.40 -6.51
C ILE A 65 4.04 -11.71 -6.34
N ALA A 66 3.33 -12.84 -6.27
CA ALA A 66 3.88 -14.14 -5.90
C ALA A 66 4.94 -14.68 -6.88
N ASN A 67 4.76 -14.46 -8.19
CA ASN A 67 5.65 -15.01 -9.21
C ASN A 67 6.89 -14.14 -9.49
N GLY A 68 6.98 -12.96 -8.88
CA GLY A 68 8.14 -12.09 -9.03
C GLY A 68 9.13 -12.20 -7.87
N SER A 69 10.33 -11.68 -8.10
CA SER A 69 11.32 -11.41 -7.04
C SER A 69 11.44 -9.89 -6.94
N TRP A 70 10.91 -9.35 -5.86
CA TRP A 70 10.72 -7.91 -5.66
C TRP A 70 11.44 -7.49 -4.38
N ASP A 71 12.23 -6.43 -4.43
CA ASP A 71 12.78 -5.80 -3.22
C ASP A 71 11.74 -4.91 -2.55
N VAL A 72 10.88 -4.27 -3.37
CA VAL A 72 9.79 -3.39 -2.95
C VAL A 72 8.50 -3.76 -3.68
N VAL A 73 7.40 -3.88 -2.94
CA VAL A 73 6.04 -4.01 -3.49
C VAL A 73 5.20 -2.84 -2.99
N ALA A 74 4.64 -2.05 -3.91
CA ALA A 74 3.73 -0.97 -3.59
C ALA A 74 2.34 -1.27 -4.19
N TYR A 75 1.29 -0.87 -3.48
CA TYR A 75 -0.07 -0.84 -3.95
C TYR A 75 -0.57 0.60 -3.92
N PHE A 76 -1.20 1.06 -5.00
CA PHE A 76 -1.92 2.32 -5.13
C PHE A 76 -3.37 2.05 -5.52
N GLY A 77 -4.31 2.52 -4.71
CA GLY A 77 -5.73 2.47 -5.05
C GLY A 77 -6.63 2.78 -3.86
N HIS A 78 -7.93 2.56 -4.02
CA HIS A 78 -8.86 2.54 -2.90
C HIS A 78 -8.36 1.52 -1.87
N GLY A 79 -8.35 1.93 -0.60
CA GLY A 79 -7.98 1.06 0.50
C GLY A 79 -9.18 0.42 1.16
N VAL A 80 -8.88 -0.67 1.87
CA VAL A 80 -9.72 -1.50 2.73
C VAL A 80 -11.22 -1.25 2.67
N VAL A 81 -11.88 -1.99 1.77
CA VAL A 81 -13.33 -2.20 1.78
C VAL A 81 -13.61 -3.52 2.50
N ASN A 82 -14.19 -3.44 3.70
CA ASN A 82 -14.44 -4.54 4.66
C ASN A 82 -13.16 -5.29 5.13
N GLN A 83 -12.74 -5.07 6.38
CA GLN A 83 -11.88 -5.98 7.15
C GLN A 83 -10.55 -6.42 6.48
N MET A 84 -9.72 -5.46 6.06
CA MET A 84 -8.31 -5.64 5.64
C MET A 84 -8.05 -6.17 4.22
N ALA A 85 -8.88 -5.88 3.22
CA ALA A 85 -8.65 -6.32 1.83
C ALA A 85 -8.22 -5.18 0.87
N LEU A 86 -7.45 -5.50 -0.18
CA LEU A 86 -7.09 -4.56 -1.26
C LEU A 86 -8.01 -4.75 -2.47
N GLU A 87 -8.34 -3.66 -3.19
CA GLU A 87 -9.31 -3.70 -4.29
C GLU A 87 -8.66 -3.44 -5.66
N PRO A 88 -8.53 -4.45 -6.55
CA PRO A 88 -8.13 -4.26 -7.95
C PRO A 88 -9.24 -3.52 -8.72
N LYS A 89 -9.03 -3.18 -10.00
CA LYS A 89 -9.96 -2.33 -10.79
C LYS A 89 -11.42 -2.80 -10.82
N GLU A 90 -11.68 -4.11 -10.78
CA GLU A 90 -13.03 -4.64 -10.70
C GLU A 90 -13.58 -4.54 -9.27
N ARG A 91 -14.61 -3.71 -9.09
CA ARG A 91 -15.29 -3.55 -7.79
C ARG A 91 -15.79 -4.91 -7.27
N GLY A 92 -15.48 -5.20 -6.01
CA GLY A 92 -15.88 -6.44 -5.34
C GLY A 92 -14.91 -7.62 -5.49
N ALA A 93 -13.91 -7.55 -6.37
CA ALA A 93 -12.90 -8.60 -6.56
C ALA A 93 -11.71 -8.42 -5.60
N ARG A 94 -11.91 -8.53 -4.29
CA ARG A 94 -10.91 -8.12 -3.29
C ARG A 94 -9.80 -9.15 -3.06
N LEU A 95 -8.57 -8.68 -2.83
CA LEU A 95 -7.46 -9.50 -2.32
C LEU A 95 -7.44 -9.41 -0.80
N SER A 96 -7.68 -10.55 -0.13
CA SER A 96 -7.68 -10.60 1.33
C SER A 96 -6.28 -10.41 1.94
N LYS A 97 -6.24 -10.07 3.24
CA LYS A 97 -4.99 -10.02 4.03
C LYS A 97 -4.19 -11.33 3.94
N ASP A 98 -4.84 -12.49 4.03
CA ASP A 98 -4.16 -13.79 4.00
C ASP A 98 -3.56 -14.09 2.62
N GLU A 99 -4.30 -13.80 1.55
CA GLU A 99 -3.79 -13.95 0.19
C GLU A 99 -2.63 -13.00 -0.11
N LEU A 100 -2.71 -11.75 0.36
CA LEU A 100 -1.62 -10.78 0.26
C LEU A 100 -0.37 -11.28 1.00
N VAL A 101 -0.51 -11.70 2.26
CA VAL A 101 0.61 -12.23 3.05
C VAL A 101 1.22 -13.45 2.37
N SER A 102 0.40 -14.37 1.88
CA SER A 102 0.87 -15.57 1.18
C SER A 102 1.70 -15.22 -0.06
N ALA A 103 1.23 -14.28 -0.89
CA ALA A 103 1.95 -13.81 -2.06
C ALA A 103 3.27 -13.11 -1.68
N LEU A 104 3.27 -12.28 -0.64
CA LEU A 104 4.46 -11.58 -0.16
C LEU A 104 5.51 -12.53 0.44
N LYS A 105 5.10 -13.61 1.12
CA LYS A 105 6.03 -14.65 1.61
C LYS A 105 6.79 -15.33 0.46
N GLN A 106 6.16 -15.46 -0.70
CA GLN A 106 6.80 -16.01 -1.91
C GLN A 106 7.74 -14.99 -2.55
N ALA A 107 7.29 -13.74 -2.70
CA ALA A 107 8.06 -12.65 -3.29
C ALA A 107 9.28 -12.21 -2.46
N LYS A 108 9.22 -12.38 -1.13
CA LYS A 108 10.25 -12.00 -0.14
C LYS A 108 10.74 -10.55 -0.25
N PRO A 109 9.86 -9.54 -0.31
CA PRO A 109 10.30 -8.15 -0.37
C PRO A 109 10.90 -7.69 0.94
N SER A 110 11.75 -6.66 0.87
CA SER A 110 12.27 -5.96 2.05
C SER A 110 11.33 -4.84 2.52
N ARG A 111 10.52 -4.29 1.61
CA ARG A 111 9.54 -3.23 1.89
C ARG A 111 8.22 -3.43 1.17
N VAL A 112 7.12 -3.11 1.86
CA VAL A 112 5.77 -3.08 1.30
C VAL A 112 5.14 -1.72 1.56
N LEU A 113 4.56 -1.10 0.54
CA LEU A 113 3.84 0.18 0.65
C LEU A 113 2.36 -0.05 0.32
N LEU A 114 1.47 0.17 1.28
CA LEU A 114 0.03 0.01 1.13
C LEU A 114 -0.61 1.38 1.06
N MET A 115 -0.69 1.94 -0.15
CA MET A 115 -1.32 3.22 -0.41
C MET A 115 -2.79 3.02 -0.76
N GLY A 116 -3.60 3.00 0.29
CA GLY A 116 -5.04 3.02 0.19
C GLY A 116 -5.66 3.46 1.52
N CYS A 117 -6.85 4.05 1.44
CA CYS A 117 -7.64 4.48 2.60
C CYS A 117 -7.62 3.43 3.74
N LYS A 118 -7.42 3.90 4.97
CA LYS A 118 -7.60 3.10 6.19
C LYS A 118 -6.73 1.84 6.33
N ALA A 119 -5.67 1.65 5.54
CA ALA A 119 -4.80 0.48 5.66
C ALA A 119 -4.10 0.40 7.04
N GLY A 120 -3.78 1.54 7.64
CA GLY A 120 -3.33 1.64 9.03
C GLY A 120 -4.46 1.50 10.04
N TRP A 121 -5.57 2.24 9.88
CA TRP A 121 -6.71 2.25 10.81
C TRP A 121 -7.40 0.89 10.95
N THR A 122 -7.60 0.17 9.84
CA THR A 122 -8.19 -1.19 9.86
C THR A 122 -7.25 -2.27 10.37
N GLY A 123 -5.98 -1.95 10.60
CA GLY A 123 -4.98 -2.91 11.08
C GLY A 123 -4.36 -3.80 10.00
N LEU A 124 -4.67 -3.62 8.71
CA LEU A 124 -4.05 -4.39 7.62
C LEU A 124 -2.52 -4.29 7.65
N ALA A 125 -1.97 -3.06 7.68
CA ALA A 125 -0.52 -2.84 7.69
C ALA A 125 0.15 -3.48 8.92
N ARG A 126 -0.50 -3.38 10.08
CA ARG A 126 -0.08 -4.02 11.33
C ARG A 126 -0.02 -5.54 11.18
N GLN A 127 -1.10 -6.17 10.72
CA GLN A 127 -1.17 -7.63 10.59
C GLN A 127 -0.15 -8.16 9.56
N VAL A 128 -0.01 -7.50 8.42
CA VAL A 128 1.02 -7.84 7.42
C VAL A 128 2.42 -7.74 8.03
N SER A 129 2.72 -6.66 8.76
CA SER A 129 4.04 -6.49 9.41
C SER A 129 4.31 -7.49 10.55
N LYS A 130 3.26 -8.06 11.16
CA LYS A 130 3.36 -9.10 12.19
C LYS A 130 3.70 -10.46 11.55
N GLU A 131 3.04 -10.77 10.44
CA GLU A 131 3.24 -12.01 9.66
C GLU A 131 4.55 -12.02 8.86
N LEU A 132 5.10 -10.83 8.56
CA LEU A 132 6.32 -10.62 7.80
C LEU A 132 7.35 -9.82 8.62
N PRO A 133 7.92 -10.38 9.69
CA PRO A 133 8.75 -9.63 10.64
C PRO A 133 10.04 -9.05 10.03
N GLY A 134 10.54 -9.59 8.92
CA GLY A 134 11.69 -9.07 8.19
C GLY A 134 11.37 -7.91 7.25
N VAL A 135 10.10 -7.53 7.11
CA VAL A 135 9.62 -6.59 6.09
C VAL A 135 9.14 -5.31 6.76
N THR A 136 9.56 -4.17 6.21
CA THR A 136 9.01 -2.86 6.62
C THR A 136 7.73 -2.62 5.85
N VAL A 137 6.61 -2.41 6.54
CA VAL A 137 5.31 -2.11 5.90
C VAL A 137 4.98 -0.66 6.13
N SER A 138 4.73 0.11 5.08
CA SER A 138 4.35 1.52 5.15
C SER A 138 2.91 1.67 4.69
N ALA A 139 2.08 2.41 5.42
CA ALA A 139 0.68 2.62 5.05
C ALA A 139 0.16 3.97 5.55
N THR A 140 -0.92 4.47 4.95
CA THR A 140 -1.66 5.64 5.43
C THR A 140 -2.64 5.23 6.54
N PHE A 141 -2.83 6.06 7.56
CA PHE A 141 -3.62 5.70 8.74
C PHE A 141 -5.12 5.82 8.49
N GLU A 142 -5.67 7.01 8.28
CA GLU A 142 -7.12 7.28 8.31
C GLU A 142 -7.73 7.47 6.92
N SER A 143 -7.54 8.63 6.31
CA SER A 143 -8.06 8.94 4.98
C SER A 143 -6.91 9.20 4.04
N LEU A 144 -6.98 8.59 2.86
CA LEU A 144 -6.06 8.89 1.78
C LEU A 144 -6.86 9.47 0.63
N ASP A 145 -6.92 10.79 0.59
CA ASP A 145 -7.24 11.51 -0.63
C ASP A 145 -5.93 11.78 -1.37
N VAL A 146 -5.87 11.42 -2.65
CA VAL A 146 -4.73 11.73 -3.50
C VAL A 146 -5.21 12.71 -4.57
N SER A 147 -4.67 13.92 -4.57
CA SER A 147 -4.85 14.83 -5.68
C SER A 147 -3.80 14.55 -6.76
N TRP A 148 -4.23 14.59 -8.02
CA TRP A 148 -3.31 14.62 -9.15
C TRP A 148 -3.32 16.03 -9.74
N GLU A 149 -2.14 16.65 -9.76
CA GLU A 149 -1.98 18.01 -10.25
C GLU A 149 -1.02 18.04 -11.44
N GLN A 150 -1.46 18.73 -12.49
CA GLN A 150 -0.67 18.97 -13.69
C GLN A 150 -0.66 20.45 -13.99
N GLY A 151 0.48 20.98 -14.42
CA GLY A 151 0.58 22.38 -14.81
C GLY A 151 1.96 22.75 -15.29
N SER A 152 2.17 24.05 -15.49
CA SER A 152 3.46 24.62 -15.79
C SER A 152 3.69 25.82 -14.87
N LYS A 153 4.84 25.87 -14.22
CA LYS A 153 5.27 27.00 -13.41
C LYS A 153 6.68 27.37 -13.83
N ASP A 154 6.91 28.65 -14.12
CA ASP A 154 8.22 29.17 -14.54
C ASP A 154 8.82 28.41 -15.74
N GLY A 155 7.97 28.01 -16.70
CA GLY A 155 8.35 27.24 -17.89
C GLY A 155 8.63 25.76 -17.65
N LYS A 156 8.48 25.25 -16.43
CA LYS A 156 8.66 23.84 -16.09
C LYS A 156 7.31 23.16 -15.90
N PHE A 157 7.07 22.12 -16.70
CA PHE A 157 5.94 21.23 -16.52
C PHE A 157 6.09 20.44 -15.22
N TYR A 158 5.00 20.30 -14.46
CA TYR A 158 4.93 19.41 -13.31
C TYR A 158 3.74 18.46 -13.44
N ASN A 159 3.90 17.26 -12.87
CA ASN A 159 2.93 16.19 -12.92
C ASN A 159 3.06 15.36 -11.63
N ARG A 160 2.27 15.67 -10.60
CA ARG A 160 2.50 15.17 -9.25
C ARG A 160 1.25 14.61 -8.59
N LEU A 161 1.43 13.54 -7.83
CA LEU A 161 0.45 13.05 -6.88
C LEU A 161 0.75 13.64 -5.50
N THR A 162 -0.26 14.19 -4.83
CA THR A 162 -0.13 14.72 -3.46
C THR A 162 -1.13 14.01 -2.55
N PRO A 163 -0.66 13.26 -1.54
CA PRO A 163 -1.54 12.59 -0.59
C PRO A 163 -1.95 13.56 0.52
N SER A 164 -3.15 13.38 1.07
CA SER A 164 -3.64 14.11 2.24
C SER A 164 -2.92 13.72 3.54
N GLU A 165 -2.22 12.57 3.55
CA GLU A 165 -1.53 12.02 4.71
C GLU A 165 -0.18 11.41 4.30
N GLU A 166 0.81 11.48 5.19
CA GLU A 166 2.09 10.81 5.01
C GLU A 166 2.02 9.31 5.34
N PHE A 167 2.93 8.52 4.76
CA PHE A 167 3.07 7.11 5.15
C PHE A 167 3.58 6.97 6.58
N LYS A 168 3.02 5.98 7.26
CA LYS A 168 3.41 5.52 8.58
C LYS A 168 4.08 4.15 8.45
N ASP A 169 5.24 3.98 9.09
CA ASP A 169 5.97 2.72 9.07
C ASP A 169 5.48 1.77 10.16
N TYR A 170 5.37 0.50 9.82
CA TYR A 170 4.95 -0.59 10.68
C TYR A 170 6.02 -1.68 10.66
N LYS A 171 6.40 -2.14 11.86
CA LYS A 171 7.37 -3.22 12.03
C LYS A 171 6.97 -4.10 13.21
N HIS A 172 6.94 -5.41 12.99
CA HIS A 172 6.53 -6.39 14.01
C HIS A 172 5.16 -6.09 14.65
N GLY A 173 4.22 -5.53 13.88
CA GLY A 173 2.89 -5.18 14.38
C GLY A 173 2.80 -3.85 15.13
N PHE A 174 3.87 -3.05 15.15
CA PHE A 174 3.88 -1.73 15.81
C PHE A 174 4.05 -0.61 14.79
N TYR A 175 3.34 0.50 15.00
CA TYR A 175 3.60 1.76 14.33
C TYR A 175 4.93 2.35 14.84
N ILE A 176 5.74 2.86 13.92
CA ILE A 176 7.04 3.45 14.16
C ILE A 176 6.96 4.95 13.85
N GLU A 177 7.23 5.76 14.87
CA GLU A 177 7.28 7.23 14.77
C GLU A 177 8.61 7.71 15.34
N ASN A 178 9.35 8.54 14.58
CA ASN A 178 10.67 9.03 14.97
C ASN A 178 11.65 7.91 15.41
N GLY A 179 11.58 6.75 14.77
CA GLY A 179 12.42 5.59 15.08
C GLY A 179 12.04 4.84 16.36
N GLN A 180 10.97 5.24 17.04
CA GLN A 180 10.47 4.59 18.26
C GLN A 180 9.13 3.91 18.00
N LYS A 181 8.84 2.87 18.79
CA LYS A 181 7.49 2.28 18.81
C LYS A 181 6.54 3.32 19.40
N ALA A 182 5.61 3.81 18.60
CA ALA A 182 4.54 4.66 19.10
C ALA A 182 3.41 3.77 19.63
N LYS A 183 2.81 4.17 20.76
CA LYS A 183 1.57 3.56 21.24
C LYS A 183 0.49 3.81 20.19
N TRP A 184 -0.23 2.75 19.83
CA TRP A 184 -1.36 2.82 18.91
C TRP A 184 -2.39 3.83 19.42
N ARG A 185 -2.88 4.72 18.55
CA ARG A 185 -4.07 5.52 18.88
C ARG A 185 -5.28 4.58 18.86
N GLN A 186 -5.77 4.23 20.05
CA GLN A 186 -7.16 3.94 20.39
C GLN A 186 -7.82 2.58 20.10
N ARG A 187 -7.15 1.54 19.56
CA ARG A 187 -7.77 0.19 19.46
C ARG A 187 -6.87 -0.97 19.89
N GLU A 188 -6.38 -0.91 21.12
CA GLU A 188 -6.22 -2.12 21.95
C GLU A 188 -7.60 -2.70 22.39
N GLN A 189 -8.71 -2.10 21.95
CA GLN A 189 -10.07 -2.63 22.11
C GLN A 189 -10.43 -3.69 21.05
N ASP A 190 -9.92 -3.62 19.81
CA ASP A 190 -10.40 -4.49 18.71
C ASP A 190 -9.73 -5.86 18.63
N ASP A 191 -8.56 -6.07 19.24
CA ASP A 191 -8.06 -7.44 19.47
C ASP A 191 -8.94 -8.19 20.51
N LYS A 192 -9.83 -7.45 21.18
CA LYS A 192 -10.93 -7.98 21.98
C LYS A 192 -12.28 -7.75 21.31
N LEU A 193 -12.40 -7.54 19.99
CA LEU A 193 -13.70 -7.54 19.33
C LEU A 193 -13.79 -8.71 18.34
N ASP A 194 -14.93 -9.39 18.29
CA ASP A 194 -15.20 -10.41 17.28
C ASP A 194 -15.37 -9.77 15.87
N PRO A 195 -15.52 -10.55 14.78
CA PRO A 195 -15.71 -10.03 13.43
C PRO A 195 -16.94 -9.12 13.23
N ASN A 196 -17.85 -9.06 14.20
CA ASN A 196 -19.05 -8.22 14.20
C ASN A 196 -18.90 -6.97 15.07
N GLY A 197 -17.79 -6.82 15.80
CA GLY A 197 -17.52 -5.67 16.66
C GLY A 197 -17.92 -5.85 18.12
N ASP A 198 -18.15 -7.09 18.60
CA ASP A 198 -18.55 -7.38 19.99
C ASP A 198 -17.37 -7.73 20.92
N PRO A 199 -17.34 -7.29 22.19
CA PRO A 199 -16.24 -7.57 23.12
C PRO A 199 -16.00 -9.05 23.45
N LEU A 200 -14.88 -9.60 23.00
CA LEU A 200 -14.21 -10.83 23.44
C LEU A 200 -13.68 -10.64 24.87
N GLY A 201 -14.57 -10.75 25.85
CA GLY A 201 -14.18 -11.13 27.21
C GLY A 201 -14.75 -10.29 28.34
N GLU A 202 -16.04 -10.46 28.63
CA GLU A 202 -16.55 -10.61 30.01
C GLU A 202 -17.62 -11.71 30.03
N ARG A 203 -17.19 -12.96 29.98
CA ARG A 203 -17.92 -14.07 30.61
C ARG A 203 -16.96 -14.75 31.57
N ILE A 204 -16.70 -14.06 32.68
CA ILE A 204 -16.17 -14.70 33.88
C ILE A 204 -17.26 -15.67 34.36
N ALA A 205 -16.84 -16.89 34.65
CA ALA A 205 -17.68 -17.98 35.14
C ALA A 205 -18.63 -17.54 36.26
N GLN A 206 -19.88 -18.00 36.16
CA GLN A 206 -20.74 -18.33 37.29
C GLN A 206 -21.29 -19.74 37.06
#